data_AF-A0A3L8DUT9-F1
#
_entry.id   AF-A0A3L8DUT9-F1
#
_cell.length_a   1.000
_cell.length_b   1.000
_cell.length_c   1.000
_cell.angle_alpha   90.00
_cell.angle_beta   90.00
_cell.angle_gamma   90.00
#
_symmetry.space_group_name_H-M   'P 1'
#
loop_
_entity.id
_entity.type
_entity.pdbx_description
1 polymer ?
#
loop_
_entity_poly.entity_id
_entity_poly.type
_entity_poly.pdbx_seq_one_letter_code
_entity_poly.pdbx_strand_id
1 'polypeptide(L)'
;MLKHTRINFELLTDIDMVMFIERGIRGGLSQCSNRYARANNKYMESYDPSKPSSYLTYFDVNNLYGWAMSQPLLYADFQRVDDVSDFDVNVIAPDSSTGYILEVDLEYPQHLHDAHTDLPFCPTHDKPPGKRQDKLLATLYDKERYVIHYRNLQQCTRHGLRITKIHRVLQFAQSAWLRRYIELNTQFRMRATNDFEKNLYKLMNNAVFGKTMENVRNHMDVKLVTKWNGRYGAEALIAKPNFHSRSVFSANLAAIELCKLQAKFNKPIYVGMCILDISKTCLYEFHHEYMVPLYRDKCNIM
;
A
#
# COMPACT_ATOMS: atom_id res chain seq x y z
N MET A 1 18.93 6.88 2.89
CA MET A 1 17.92 7.74 2.23
C MET A 1 18.06 9.21 2.64
N LEU A 2 17.62 9.64 3.84
CA LEU A 2 17.62 11.08 4.24
C LEU A 2 18.96 11.79 4.06
N LYS A 3 20.07 11.17 4.49
CA LYS A 3 21.44 11.71 4.31
C LYS A 3 21.80 11.95 2.84
N HIS A 4 21.31 11.09 1.95
CA HIS A 4 21.61 11.15 0.51
C HIS A 4 20.72 12.16 -0.20
N THR A 5 19.41 12.13 0.07
CA THR A 5 18.44 13.00 -0.60
C THR A 5 18.41 14.42 -0.01
N ARG A 6 18.85 14.60 1.24
CA ARG A 6 18.75 15.84 2.02
C ARG A 6 17.33 16.40 2.11
N ILE A 7 16.33 15.54 1.88
CA ILE A 7 14.93 15.91 1.96
C ILE A 7 14.57 16.22 3.41
N ASN A 8 13.75 17.26 3.61
CA ASN A 8 13.13 17.56 4.89
C ASN A 8 11.63 17.26 4.78
N PHE A 9 11.10 16.46 5.71
CA PHE A 9 9.69 16.10 5.74
C PHE A 9 8.95 17.00 6.70
N GLU A 10 7.87 17.60 6.23
CA GLU A 10 6.90 18.24 7.11
C GLU A 10 6.13 17.15 7.88
N LEU A 11 6.10 17.25 9.21
CA LEU A 11 5.32 16.33 10.03
C LEU A 11 3.88 16.83 10.13
N LEU A 12 2.92 15.93 9.94
CA LEU A 12 1.51 16.22 10.16
C LEU A 12 1.27 16.52 11.65
N THR A 13 0.82 17.73 11.95
CA THR A 13 0.51 18.20 13.31
C THR A 13 -0.98 18.09 13.65
N ASP A 14 -1.84 18.07 12.63
CA ASP A 14 -3.29 17.85 12.76
C ASP A 14 -3.62 16.35 12.77
N ILE A 15 -4.29 15.91 13.83
CA ILE A 15 -4.73 14.52 14.00
C ILE A 15 -5.73 14.09 12.92
N ASP A 16 -6.56 15.02 12.43
CA ASP A 16 -7.52 14.71 11.37
C ASP A 16 -6.81 14.43 10.04
N MET A 17 -5.71 15.13 9.75
CA MET A 17 -4.87 14.84 8.58
C MET A 17 -4.19 13.48 8.72
N VAL A 18 -3.69 13.14 9.92
CA VAL A 18 -3.12 11.81 10.19
C VAL A 18 -4.17 10.72 9.92
N MET A 19 -5.37 10.84 10.49
CA MET A 19 -6.45 9.88 10.29
C MET A 19 -6.92 9.82 8.83
N PHE A 20 -6.96 10.95 8.14
CA PHE A 20 -7.28 11.03 6.71
C PHE A 20 -6.27 10.23 5.88
N ILE A 21 -4.97 10.41 6.10
CA ILE A 21 -3.91 9.65 5.42
C ILE A 21 -3.99 8.17 5.79
N GLU A 22 -4.19 7.82 7.05
CA GLU A 22 -4.27 6.43 7.50
C GLU A 22 -5.42 5.66 6.82
N ARG A 23 -6.58 6.31 6.63
CA ARG A 23 -7.70 5.75 5.86
C ARG A 23 -7.37 5.48 4.39
N GLY A 24 -6.38 6.19 3.84
CA GLY A 24 -5.86 5.97 2.49
C GLY A 24 -4.89 4.80 2.37
N ILE A 25 -4.30 4.34 3.47
CA ILE A 25 -3.29 3.27 3.47
C ILE A 25 -3.98 1.93 3.19
N ARG A 26 -3.69 1.37 2.01
CA ARG A 26 -4.18 0.05 1.58
C ARG A 26 -3.04 -0.73 0.95
N GLY A 27 -2.72 -1.87 1.56
CA GLY A 27 -1.57 -2.70 1.22
C GLY A 27 -1.55 -3.22 -0.23
N GLY A 28 -0.59 -4.10 -0.51
CA GLY A 28 -0.53 -4.78 -1.81
C GLY A 28 -1.81 -5.57 -2.06
N LEU A 29 -2.33 -5.50 -3.28
CA LEU A 29 -3.49 -6.28 -3.67
C LEU A 29 -3.07 -7.74 -3.87
N SER A 30 -3.76 -8.66 -3.19
CA SER A 30 -3.63 -10.09 -3.41
C SER A 30 -5.02 -10.65 -3.64
N GLN A 31 -5.27 -11.08 -4.87
CA GLN A 31 -6.56 -11.57 -5.32
C GLN A 31 -6.36 -12.83 -6.15
N CYS A 32 -7.33 -13.72 -6.07
CA CYS A 32 -7.46 -14.89 -6.92
C CYS A 32 -8.87 -14.84 -7.53
N SER A 33 -8.96 -14.44 -8.79
CA SER A 33 -10.24 -14.23 -9.48
C SER A 33 -10.77 -15.54 -10.07
N ASN A 34 -9.86 -16.40 -10.56
CA ASN A 34 -10.18 -17.74 -11.00
C ASN A 34 -9.68 -18.82 -10.03
N ARG A 35 -10.62 -19.60 -9.45
CA ARG A 35 -10.32 -20.62 -8.42
C ARG A 35 -9.45 -21.77 -8.92
N TYR A 36 -9.53 -22.10 -10.21
CA TYR A 36 -8.79 -23.21 -10.78
C TYR A 36 -8.55 -22.98 -12.27
N ALA A 37 -7.30 -23.12 -12.70
CA ALA A 37 -6.98 -23.25 -14.11
C ALA A 37 -5.97 -24.38 -14.33
N ARG A 38 -6.11 -25.04 -15.48
CA ARG A 38 -5.18 -26.06 -15.96
C ARG A 38 -4.79 -25.71 -17.39
N ALA A 39 -3.49 -25.58 -17.63
CA ALA A 39 -2.98 -25.42 -18.97
C ALA A 39 -3.26 -26.68 -19.81
N ASN A 40 -3.51 -26.46 -21.11
CA ASN A 40 -3.57 -27.48 -22.14
C ASN A 40 -2.69 -27.01 -23.31
N ASN A 41 -1.42 -27.40 -23.34
CA ASN A 41 -0.54 -27.05 -24.45
C ASN A 41 0.39 -28.20 -24.78
N LYS A 42 0.91 -28.18 -26.02
CA LYS A 42 1.73 -29.24 -26.62
C LYS A 42 3.00 -29.61 -25.85
N TYR A 43 3.39 -28.82 -24.85
CA TYR A 43 4.57 -29.08 -24.01
C TYR A 43 4.24 -29.89 -22.74
N MET A 44 2.96 -30.19 -22.50
CA MET A 44 2.51 -30.95 -21.34
C MET A 44 2.28 -32.42 -21.67
N GLU A 45 2.63 -33.33 -20.76
CA GLU A 45 2.39 -34.78 -20.91
C GLU A 45 0.90 -35.12 -21.03
N SER A 46 0.04 -34.32 -20.39
CA SER A 46 -1.43 -34.50 -20.42
C SER A 46 -2.11 -33.66 -21.51
N TYR A 47 -1.38 -33.26 -22.55
CA TYR A 47 -1.92 -32.49 -23.66
C TYR A 47 -3.02 -33.25 -24.39
N ASP A 48 -4.15 -32.59 -24.58
CA ASP A 48 -5.29 -33.10 -25.30
C ASP A 48 -5.48 -32.26 -26.57
N PRO A 49 -5.15 -32.79 -27.77
CA PRO A 49 -5.28 -32.06 -29.03
C PRO A 49 -6.74 -31.75 -29.40
N SER A 50 -7.72 -32.37 -28.74
CA SER A 50 -9.14 -32.07 -28.95
C SER A 50 -9.60 -30.80 -28.21
N LYS A 51 -8.82 -30.31 -27.25
CA LYS A 51 -9.15 -29.12 -26.45
C LYS A 51 -8.40 -27.88 -26.94
N PRO A 52 -8.96 -26.67 -26.75
CA PRO A 52 -8.25 -25.42 -27.05
C PRO A 52 -6.91 -25.34 -26.33
N SER A 53 -5.92 -24.73 -26.98
CA SER A 53 -4.63 -24.53 -26.34
C SER A 53 -4.70 -23.42 -25.29
N SER A 54 -4.20 -23.70 -24.09
CA SER A 54 -4.11 -22.75 -22.98
C SER A 54 -2.75 -22.82 -22.30
N TYR A 55 -2.32 -21.66 -21.81
CA TYR A 55 -1.04 -21.46 -21.15
C TYR A 55 -1.27 -20.80 -19.79
N LEU A 56 -0.44 -21.14 -18.81
CA LEU A 56 -0.34 -20.39 -17.57
C LEU A 56 1.00 -19.65 -17.59
N THR A 57 0.98 -18.36 -17.28
CA THR A 57 2.19 -17.54 -17.30
C THR A 57 2.25 -16.73 -16.02
N TYR A 58 3.42 -16.71 -15.41
CA TYR A 58 3.70 -15.95 -14.20
C TYR A 58 4.52 -14.70 -14.56
N PHE A 59 3.97 -13.53 -14.24
CA PHE A 59 4.65 -12.25 -14.39
C PHE A 59 4.95 -11.66 -13.02
N ASP A 60 6.17 -11.17 -12.83
CA ASP A 60 6.58 -10.46 -11.63
C ASP A 60 7.15 -9.09 -12.02
N VAL A 61 6.66 -8.04 -11.36
CA VAL A 61 7.19 -6.69 -11.61
C VAL A 61 8.47 -6.51 -10.82
N ASN A 62 9.58 -6.42 -11.55
CA ASN A 62 10.89 -6.15 -10.99
C ASN A 62 10.89 -4.83 -10.20
N ASN A 63 10.96 -4.92 -8.87
CA ASN A 63 11.08 -3.77 -7.97
C ASN A 63 9.93 -2.75 -8.07
N LEU A 64 8.67 -3.23 -8.08
CA LEU A 64 7.47 -2.39 -8.18
C LEU A 64 7.47 -1.18 -7.23
N TYR A 65 7.72 -1.39 -5.93
CA TYR A 65 7.78 -0.27 -4.99
C TYR A 65 8.96 0.67 -5.25
N GLY A 66 10.09 0.17 -5.76
CA GLY A 66 11.19 1.01 -6.20
C GLY A 66 10.84 1.88 -7.40
N TRP A 67 10.06 1.36 -8.35
CA TRP A 67 9.51 2.13 -9.45
C TRP A 67 8.58 3.24 -8.92
N ALA A 68 7.67 2.91 -7.99
CA ALA A 68 6.77 3.89 -7.37
C ALA A 68 7.55 4.93 -6.54
N MET A 69 8.59 4.50 -5.83
CA MET A 69 9.50 5.38 -5.08
C MET A 69 10.32 6.31 -5.99
N SER A 70 10.43 6.00 -7.29
CA SER A 70 11.09 6.87 -8.26
C SER A 70 10.17 7.93 -8.86
N GLN A 71 8.87 7.88 -8.56
CA GLN A 71 7.89 8.87 -9.01
C GLN A 71 7.90 10.12 -8.12
N PRO A 72 7.23 11.22 -8.52
CA PRO A 72 6.97 12.34 -7.61
C PRO A 72 6.23 11.87 -6.35
N LEU A 73 6.83 12.14 -5.20
CA LEU A 73 6.28 11.83 -3.88
C LEU A 73 6.15 13.11 -3.08
N LEU A 74 5.06 13.22 -2.34
CA LEU A 74 4.80 14.30 -1.41
C LEU A 74 5.84 14.39 -0.27
N TYR A 75 6.12 15.61 0.19
CA TYR A 75 7.07 15.84 1.29
C TYR A 75 6.71 17.01 2.22
N ALA A 76 5.99 18.03 1.76
CA ALA A 76 5.65 19.24 2.53
C ALA A 76 4.44 20.00 1.94
N ASP A 77 4.14 21.17 2.52
CA ASP A 77 3.13 22.16 2.13
C ASP A 77 1.70 21.59 2.17
N PHE A 78 1.39 20.88 3.27
CA PHE A 78 0.08 20.24 3.45
C PHE A 78 -1.01 21.26 3.73
N GLN A 79 -1.96 21.39 2.82
CA GLN A 79 -3.07 22.34 2.93
C GLN A 79 -4.39 21.70 2.53
N ARG A 80 -5.45 21.93 3.31
CA ARG A 80 -6.81 21.56 2.88
C ARG A 80 -7.27 22.60 1.87
N VAL A 81 -7.94 22.13 0.82
CA VAL A 81 -8.60 23.01 -0.14
C VAL A 81 -9.98 23.36 0.41
N ASP A 82 -10.29 24.66 0.51
CA ASP A 82 -11.54 25.14 1.11
C ASP A 82 -12.76 24.90 0.21
N ASP A 83 -12.63 25.15 -1.09
CA ASP A 83 -13.68 24.93 -2.07
C ASP A 83 -13.32 23.80 -3.05
N VAL A 84 -14.18 22.80 -3.12
CA VAL A 84 -13.99 21.58 -3.92
C VAL A 84 -15.07 21.39 -4.99
N SER A 85 -16.01 22.33 -5.15
CA SER A 85 -17.13 22.18 -6.09
C SER A 85 -16.68 22.00 -7.53
N ASP A 86 -15.67 22.76 -7.94
CA ASP A 86 -15.13 22.79 -9.31
C ASP A 86 -13.76 22.10 -9.42
N PHE A 87 -13.43 21.25 -8.45
CA PHE A 87 -12.13 20.56 -8.44
C PHE A 87 -12.08 19.48 -9.53
N ASP A 88 -11.39 19.75 -10.63
CA ASP A 88 -11.10 18.75 -11.65
C ASP A 88 -9.74 18.10 -11.41
N VAL A 89 -9.76 16.81 -11.08
CA VAL A 89 -8.53 16.04 -10.88
C VAL A 89 -7.79 15.75 -12.19
N ASN A 90 -8.48 15.77 -13.34
CA ASN A 90 -7.93 15.33 -14.62
C ASN A 90 -7.03 16.37 -15.29
N VAL A 91 -7.14 17.65 -14.91
CA VAL A 91 -6.28 18.72 -15.44
C VAL A 91 -4.89 18.74 -14.80
N ILE A 92 -4.67 17.97 -13.73
CA ILE A 92 -3.41 17.98 -12.99
C ILE A 92 -2.37 17.14 -13.75
N ALA A 93 -1.29 17.79 -14.18
CA ALA A 93 -0.19 17.11 -14.85
C ALA A 93 0.53 16.11 -13.92
N PRO A 94 0.93 14.92 -14.40
CA PRO A 94 1.63 13.93 -13.59
C PRO A 94 2.99 14.39 -13.01
N ASP A 95 3.61 15.39 -13.63
CA ASP A 95 4.88 16.01 -13.24
C ASP A 95 4.72 17.35 -12.51
N SER A 96 3.48 17.74 -12.20
CA SER A 96 3.17 18.93 -11.40
C SER A 96 3.94 18.92 -10.07
N SER A 97 4.48 20.07 -9.68
CA SER A 97 5.10 20.26 -8.36
C SER A 97 4.10 20.15 -7.21
N THR A 98 2.81 20.28 -7.52
CA THR A 98 1.70 20.18 -6.57
C THR A 98 0.88 18.93 -6.87
N GLY A 99 0.62 18.13 -5.83
CA GLY A 99 -0.23 16.95 -5.92
C GLY A 99 -1.35 16.97 -4.88
N TYR A 100 -2.25 15.99 -4.99
CA TYR A 100 -3.46 15.93 -4.18
C TYR A 100 -3.81 14.52 -3.70
N ILE A 101 -4.41 14.43 -2.51
CA ILE A 101 -5.11 13.25 -2.01
C ILE A 101 -6.56 13.68 -1.77
N LEU A 102 -7.51 12.90 -2.27
CA LEU A 102 -8.93 13.24 -2.24
C LEU A 102 -9.69 12.19 -1.43
N GLU A 103 -10.73 12.61 -0.71
CA GLU A 103 -11.81 11.74 -0.22
C GLU A 103 -13.00 11.90 -1.16
N VAL A 104 -13.35 10.84 -1.88
CA VAL A 104 -14.35 10.85 -2.95
C VAL A 104 -15.35 9.71 -2.82
N ASP A 105 -16.56 9.93 -3.34
CA ASP A 105 -17.49 8.86 -3.67
C ASP A 105 -17.29 8.49 -5.15
N LEU A 106 -17.17 7.19 -5.42
CA LEU A 106 -16.96 6.63 -6.76
C LEU A 106 -18.10 5.68 -7.10
N GLU A 107 -18.82 5.99 -8.16
CA GLU A 107 -19.71 5.04 -8.81
C GLU A 107 -18.87 4.09 -9.67
N TYR A 108 -19.21 2.81 -9.60
CA TYR A 108 -18.65 1.73 -10.39
C TYR A 108 -19.70 1.20 -11.39
N PRO A 109 -19.80 1.79 -12.60
CA PRO A 109 -20.84 1.45 -13.54
C PRO A 109 -20.92 -0.04 -13.87
N GLN A 110 -22.14 -0.59 -13.88
CA GLN A 110 -22.38 -2.02 -14.11
C GLN A 110 -21.81 -2.55 -15.42
N HIS A 111 -21.81 -1.73 -16.48
CA HIS A 111 -21.27 -2.13 -17.79
C HIS A 111 -19.74 -2.37 -17.79
N LEU A 112 -19.03 -1.95 -16.75
CA LEU A 112 -17.59 -2.19 -16.56
C LEU A 112 -17.30 -3.47 -15.78
N HIS A 113 -18.31 -4.10 -15.18
CA HIS A 113 -18.12 -5.20 -14.24
C HIS A 113 -17.45 -6.41 -14.89
N ASP A 114 -17.88 -6.79 -16.09
CA ASP A 114 -17.26 -7.90 -16.83
C ASP A 114 -15.82 -7.59 -17.22
N ALA A 115 -15.56 -6.36 -17.68
CA ALA A 115 -14.23 -5.93 -18.10
C ALA A 115 -13.23 -5.83 -16.94
N HIS A 116 -13.69 -5.53 -15.73
CA HIS A 116 -12.82 -5.31 -14.57
C HIS A 116 -12.88 -6.42 -13.52
N THR A 117 -13.63 -7.49 -13.74
CA THR A 117 -13.84 -8.58 -12.76
C THR A 117 -12.53 -9.17 -12.23
N ASP A 118 -11.53 -9.29 -13.11
CA ASP A 118 -10.25 -9.89 -12.77
C ASP A 118 -9.39 -9.04 -11.84
N LEU A 119 -9.39 -7.72 -12.06
CA LEU A 119 -8.60 -6.77 -11.29
C LEU A 119 -9.36 -5.44 -11.08
N PRO A 120 -10.36 -5.43 -10.17
CA PRO A 120 -11.12 -4.23 -9.89
C PRO A 120 -10.25 -3.09 -9.32
N PHE A 121 -10.60 -1.86 -9.70
CA PHE A 121 -10.05 -0.65 -9.11
C PHE A 121 -10.52 -0.41 -7.67
N CYS A 122 -9.75 0.39 -6.93
CA CYS A 122 -10.10 0.90 -5.59
C CYS A 122 -10.45 -0.19 -4.55
N PRO A 123 -9.54 -1.12 -4.23
CA PRO A 123 -9.82 -2.16 -3.24
C PRO A 123 -10.09 -1.56 -1.85
N THR A 124 -10.92 -2.22 -1.04
CA THR A 124 -11.35 -1.75 0.29
C THR A 124 -11.07 -2.78 1.37
N HIS A 125 -10.77 -2.31 2.59
CA HIS A 125 -10.71 -3.20 3.75
C HIS A 125 -12.13 -3.53 4.20
N ASP A 126 -12.51 -4.81 4.12
CA ASP A 126 -13.82 -5.28 4.56
C ASP A 126 -13.78 -6.78 4.90
N LYS A 127 -14.82 -7.29 5.56
CA LYS A 127 -14.96 -8.69 5.94
C LYS A 127 -15.59 -9.48 4.79
N PRO A 128 -14.90 -10.50 4.26
CA PRO A 128 -15.54 -11.41 3.33
C PRO A 128 -16.79 -12.07 3.96
N PRO A 129 -17.82 -12.41 3.18
CA PRO A 129 -18.99 -13.12 3.67
C PRO A 129 -18.60 -14.36 4.48
N GLY A 130 -19.14 -14.46 5.71
CA GLY A 130 -18.87 -15.57 6.62
C GLY A 130 -17.48 -15.59 7.27
N LYS A 131 -16.66 -14.54 7.12
CA LYS A 131 -15.35 -14.40 7.78
C LYS A 131 -15.36 -13.28 8.83
N ARG A 132 -14.53 -13.44 9.85
CA ARG A 132 -14.41 -12.46 10.96
C ARG A 132 -13.28 -11.45 10.78
N GLN A 133 -12.29 -11.78 9.94
CA GLN A 133 -11.10 -10.97 9.73
C GLN A 133 -11.29 -10.07 8.51
N ASP A 134 -10.87 -8.82 8.65
CA ASP A 134 -10.83 -7.88 7.55
C ASP A 134 -9.78 -8.31 6.53
N LYS A 135 -10.13 -8.20 5.26
CA LYS A 135 -9.22 -8.41 4.13
C LYS A 135 -9.29 -7.22 3.20
N LEU A 136 -8.24 -7.02 2.41
CA LEU A 136 -8.29 -6.09 1.30
C LEU A 136 -9.04 -6.76 0.15
N LEU A 137 -10.25 -6.29 -0.13
CA LEU A 137 -11.15 -6.83 -1.15
C LEU A 137 -11.14 -5.92 -2.37
N ALA A 138 -10.90 -6.47 -3.56
CA ALA A 138 -11.20 -5.77 -4.80
C ALA A 138 -12.64 -6.09 -5.20
N THR A 139 -13.53 -5.13 -5.00
CA THR A 139 -14.96 -5.27 -5.31
C THR A 139 -15.35 -4.33 -6.45
N LEU A 140 -16.39 -4.72 -7.19
CA LEU A 140 -17.00 -3.90 -8.23
C LEU A 140 -18.11 -2.98 -7.70
N TYR A 141 -18.22 -2.84 -6.38
CA TYR A 141 -19.22 -1.97 -5.74
C TYR A 141 -18.83 -0.50 -5.86
N ASP A 142 -19.80 0.38 -5.67
CA ASP A 142 -19.53 1.79 -5.43
C ASP A 142 -18.64 1.96 -4.18
N LYS A 143 -17.88 3.03 -4.15
CA LYS A 143 -16.97 3.36 -3.05
C LYS A 143 -17.43 4.66 -2.42
N GLU A 144 -17.65 4.65 -1.12
CA GLU A 144 -18.00 5.85 -0.37
C GLU A 144 -16.79 6.35 0.44
N ARG A 145 -16.59 7.66 0.46
CA ARG A 145 -15.56 8.36 1.24
C ARG A 145 -14.18 7.70 1.09
N TYR A 146 -13.86 7.31 -0.13
CA TYR A 146 -12.64 6.62 -0.47
C TYR A 146 -11.48 7.62 -0.57
N VAL A 147 -10.48 7.46 0.30
CA VAL A 147 -9.27 8.29 0.25
C VAL A 147 -8.30 7.75 -0.80
N ILE A 148 -7.89 8.56 -1.77
CA ILE A 148 -7.09 8.14 -2.94
C ILE A 148 -6.10 9.21 -3.38
N HIS A 149 -4.93 8.77 -3.85
CA HIS A 149 -3.97 9.66 -4.50
C HIS A 149 -4.44 10.08 -5.90
N TYR A 150 -4.28 11.36 -6.27
CA TYR A 150 -4.83 11.92 -7.51
C TYR A 150 -4.48 11.11 -8.77
N ARG A 151 -3.25 10.61 -8.91
CA ARG A 151 -2.84 9.79 -10.08
C ARG A 151 -3.62 8.48 -10.21
N ASN A 152 -3.92 7.84 -9.08
CA ASN A 152 -4.71 6.62 -9.07
C ASN A 152 -6.17 6.94 -9.41
N LEU A 153 -6.69 8.07 -8.90
CA LEU A 153 -8.03 8.56 -9.25
C LEU A 153 -8.17 8.93 -10.74
N GLN A 154 -7.17 9.58 -11.33
CA GLN A 154 -7.10 9.85 -12.76
C GLN A 154 -7.12 8.55 -13.59
N GLN A 155 -6.42 7.51 -13.15
CA GLN A 155 -6.50 6.22 -13.84
C GLN A 155 -7.89 5.59 -13.70
N CYS A 156 -8.49 5.61 -12.51
CA CYS A 156 -9.84 5.08 -12.29
C CYS A 156 -10.87 5.76 -13.21
N THR A 157 -10.81 7.09 -13.33
CA THR A 157 -11.71 7.88 -14.19
C THR A 157 -11.45 7.65 -15.68
N ARG A 158 -10.18 7.51 -16.10
CA ARG A 158 -9.83 7.08 -17.47
C ARG A 158 -10.44 5.71 -17.83
N HIS A 159 -10.54 4.81 -16.86
CA HIS A 159 -11.19 3.50 -17.01
C HIS A 159 -12.70 3.52 -16.74
N GLY A 160 -13.33 4.69 -16.67
CA GLY A 160 -14.78 4.83 -16.66
C GLY A 160 -15.46 4.85 -15.29
N LEU A 161 -14.71 4.76 -14.19
CA LEU A 161 -15.27 5.04 -12.85
C LEU A 161 -15.68 6.51 -12.78
N ARG A 162 -16.80 6.81 -12.10
CA ARG A 162 -17.35 8.17 -12.05
C ARG A 162 -17.24 8.73 -10.64
N ILE A 163 -16.73 9.94 -10.52
CA ILE A 163 -16.72 10.67 -9.26
C ILE A 163 -18.13 11.24 -9.06
N THR A 164 -18.85 10.76 -8.05
CA THR A 164 -20.19 11.28 -7.72
C THR A 164 -20.12 12.43 -6.72
N LYS A 165 -19.08 12.44 -5.87
CA LYS A 165 -18.86 13.50 -4.88
C LYS A 165 -17.40 13.62 -4.47
N ILE A 166 -16.93 14.85 -4.28
CA ILE A 166 -15.66 15.16 -3.61
C ILE A 166 -15.99 15.72 -2.23
N HIS A 167 -15.49 15.08 -1.17
CA HIS A 167 -15.74 15.51 0.21
C HIS A 167 -14.63 16.38 0.75
N ARG A 168 -13.37 16.02 0.47
CA ARG A 168 -12.17 16.69 1.00
C ARG A 168 -11.03 16.55 0.02
N VAL A 169 -10.21 17.59 -0.09
CA VAL A 169 -8.98 17.57 -0.87
C VAL A 169 -7.84 18.07 0.00
N LEU A 170 -6.75 17.29 0.03
CA LEU A 170 -5.49 17.65 0.65
C LEU A 170 -4.46 17.91 -0.45
N GLN A 171 -4.01 19.15 -0.56
CA GLN A 171 -2.93 19.60 -1.42
C GLN A 171 -1.57 19.39 -0.73
N PHE A 172 -0.53 19.13 -1.51
CA PHE A 172 0.86 19.04 -1.04
C PHE A 172 1.87 19.36 -2.15
N ALA A 173 3.09 19.71 -1.74
CA ALA A 173 4.26 19.73 -2.61
C ALA A 173 4.82 18.32 -2.82
N GLN A 174 5.16 17.99 -4.07
CA GLN A 174 5.73 16.70 -4.47
C GLN A 174 6.93 16.87 -5.41
N SER A 175 7.87 15.93 -5.36
CA SER A 175 8.97 15.85 -6.32
C SER A 175 9.54 14.44 -6.35
N ALA A 176 10.32 14.08 -7.38
CA ALA A 176 10.97 12.78 -7.48
C ALA A 176 12.23 12.66 -6.57
N TRP A 177 12.15 13.13 -5.32
CA TRP A 177 13.29 13.28 -4.40
C TRP A 177 13.97 11.95 -4.04
N LEU A 178 13.25 10.83 -4.12
CA LEU A 178 13.77 9.50 -3.78
C LEU A 178 14.40 8.77 -4.98
N ARG A 179 14.12 9.22 -6.21
CA ARG A 179 14.54 8.56 -7.46
C ARG A 179 16.04 8.27 -7.51
N ARG A 180 16.89 9.28 -7.26
CA ARG A 180 18.35 9.12 -7.29
C ARG A 180 18.86 8.07 -6.31
N TYR A 181 18.22 7.96 -5.14
CA TYR A 181 18.59 6.97 -4.14
C TYR A 181 18.21 5.55 -4.58
N ILE A 182 17.04 5.38 -5.21
CA ILE A 182 16.60 4.08 -5.76
C ILE A 182 17.51 3.66 -6.92
N GLU A 183 17.82 4.58 -7.84
CA GLU A 183 18.73 4.34 -8.96
C GLU A 183 20.12 3.93 -8.46
N LEU A 184 20.64 4.61 -7.44
CA LEU A 184 21.94 4.28 -6.82
C LEU A 184 21.94 2.86 -6.24
N ASN A 185 20.95 2.50 -5.43
CA ASN A 185 20.85 1.15 -4.86
C ASN A 185 20.65 0.09 -5.96
N THR A 186 19.95 0.43 -7.03
CA THR A 186 19.77 -0.47 -8.19
C THR A 186 21.10 -0.70 -8.92
N GLN A 187 21.91 0.34 -9.13
CA GLN A 187 23.25 0.22 -9.70
C GLN A 187 24.17 -0.64 -8.83
N PHE A 188 24.17 -0.43 -7.51
CA PHE A 188 24.95 -1.27 -6.61
C PHE A 188 24.48 -2.72 -6.62
N ARG A 189 23.17 -2.96 -6.65
CA ARG A 189 22.62 -4.32 -6.76
C ARG A 189 23.02 -5.02 -8.06
N MET A 190 23.09 -4.31 -9.19
CA MET A 190 23.54 -4.87 -10.47
C MET A 190 25.03 -5.21 -10.47
N ARG A 191 25.86 -4.43 -9.77
CA ARG A 191 27.31 -4.65 -9.67
C ARG A 191 27.69 -5.69 -8.62
N ALA A 192 26.81 -5.97 -7.66
CA ALA A 192 27.04 -6.93 -6.59
C ALA A 192 27.28 -8.34 -7.15
N THR A 193 28.38 -8.95 -6.74
CA THR A 193 28.79 -10.30 -7.17
C THR A 193 28.28 -11.39 -6.23
N ASN A 194 27.90 -11.02 -5.00
CA ASN A 194 27.43 -11.95 -3.97
C ASN A 194 25.98 -11.68 -3.54
N ASP A 195 25.33 -12.70 -3.00
CA ASP A 195 23.92 -12.62 -2.62
C ASP A 195 23.68 -11.71 -1.41
N PHE A 196 24.67 -11.60 -0.52
CA PHE A 196 24.57 -10.70 0.64
C PHE A 196 24.40 -9.25 0.20
N GLU A 197 25.25 -8.74 -0.67
CA GLU A 197 25.18 -7.37 -1.20
C GLU A 197 23.90 -7.14 -2.00
N LYS A 198 23.51 -8.09 -2.86
CA LYS A 198 22.25 -8.01 -3.60
C LYS A 198 21.06 -7.85 -2.66
N ASN A 199 21.03 -8.63 -1.58
CA ASN A 199 19.99 -8.57 -0.55
C ASN A 199 20.06 -7.29 0.28
N LEU A 200 21.26 -6.79 0.59
CA LEU A 200 21.46 -5.54 1.30
C LEU A 200 20.86 -4.36 0.53
N TYR A 201 21.21 -4.17 -0.75
CA TYR A 201 20.70 -3.05 -1.54
C TYR A 201 19.19 -3.18 -1.82
N LYS A 202 18.67 -4.40 -1.97
CA LYS A 202 17.22 -4.65 -2.02
C LYS A 202 16.54 -4.22 -0.71
N LEU A 203 17.11 -4.59 0.44
CA LEU A 203 16.60 -4.23 1.76
C LEU A 203 16.64 -2.71 1.97
N MET A 204 17.70 -2.03 1.53
CA MET A 204 17.81 -0.57 1.66
C MET A 204 16.67 0.17 0.96
N ASN A 205 16.18 -0.33 -0.18
CA ASN A 205 14.99 0.21 -0.84
C ASN A 205 13.72 -0.11 -0.03
N ASN A 206 13.49 -1.39 0.29
CA ASN A 206 12.28 -1.84 0.97
C ASN A 206 12.11 -1.24 2.38
N ALA A 207 13.22 -1.02 3.08
CA ALA A 207 13.24 -0.44 4.42
C ALA A 207 12.76 1.01 4.44
N VAL A 208 12.97 1.78 3.37
CA VAL A 208 12.43 3.16 3.28
C VAL A 208 10.92 3.11 3.35
N PHE A 209 10.29 2.34 2.47
CA PHE A 209 8.84 2.15 2.47
C PHE A 209 8.32 1.68 3.84
N GLY A 210 8.86 0.58 4.36
CA GLY A 210 8.44 0.03 5.65
C GLY A 210 8.60 1.00 6.81
N LYS A 211 9.67 1.82 6.83
CA LYS A 211 9.90 2.79 7.90
C LYS A 211 8.99 4.01 7.80
N THR A 212 8.63 4.43 6.58
CA THR A 212 7.72 5.56 6.38
C THR A 212 6.29 5.23 6.83
N MET A 213 5.84 3.98 6.70
CA MET A 213 4.50 3.53 7.13
C MET A 213 4.46 2.83 8.49
N GLU A 214 5.49 3.02 9.32
CA GLU A 214 5.53 2.40 10.63
C GLU A 214 4.37 2.90 11.51
N ASN A 215 3.48 1.99 11.91
CA ASN A 215 2.41 2.32 12.84
C ASN A 215 2.95 2.40 14.27
N VAL A 216 3.18 3.63 14.73
CA VAL A 216 3.69 3.93 16.07
C VAL A 216 2.74 3.55 17.20
N ARG A 217 1.44 3.32 16.93
CA ARG A 217 0.48 2.84 17.93
C ARG A 217 0.72 1.38 18.32
N ASN A 218 1.38 0.61 17.46
CA ASN A 218 1.72 -0.78 17.72
C ASN A 218 3.02 -0.92 18.53
N HIS A 219 3.70 0.18 18.86
CA HIS A 219 4.87 0.13 19.72
C HIS A 219 4.48 -0.24 21.15
N MET A 220 5.23 -1.17 21.74
CA MET A 220 5.01 -1.64 23.10
C MET A 220 6.26 -1.46 23.95
N ASP A 221 6.07 -1.22 25.24
CA ASP A 221 7.12 -1.29 26.23
C ASP A 221 7.24 -2.71 26.76
N VAL A 222 8.39 -3.33 26.55
CA VAL A 222 8.68 -4.66 27.08
C VAL A 222 9.57 -4.52 28.32
N LYS A 223 9.13 -5.12 29.44
CA LYS A 223 9.88 -5.18 30.69
C LYS A 223 10.21 -6.63 31.03
N LEU A 224 11.50 -6.94 31.11
CA LEU A 224 11.97 -8.23 31.62
C LEU A 224 12.01 -8.17 33.15
N VAL A 225 11.33 -9.12 33.79
CA VAL A 225 11.21 -9.20 35.26
C VAL A 225 11.64 -10.57 35.73
N THR A 226 12.32 -10.60 36.88
CA THR A 226 12.83 -11.83 37.51
C THR A 226 12.20 -12.13 38.86
N LYS A 227 11.30 -11.25 39.33
CA LYS A 227 10.63 -11.37 40.62
C LYS A 227 9.14 -11.10 40.45
N TRP A 228 8.32 -11.85 41.20
CA TRP A 228 6.87 -11.66 41.22
C TRP A 228 6.48 -10.40 41.99
N ASN A 229 6.93 -10.30 43.24
CA ASN A 229 6.59 -9.23 44.17
C ASN A 229 7.42 -7.96 43.99
N GLY A 230 6.90 -6.85 44.53
CA GLY A 230 7.59 -5.56 44.66
C GLY A 230 7.13 -4.52 43.64
N ARG A 231 7.53 -3.26 43.84
CA ARG A 231 7.09 -2.12 43.01
C ARG A 231 7.36 -2.30 41.50
N TYR A 232 8.41 -3.05 41.16
CA TYR A 232 8.80 -3.38 39.79
C TYR A 232 8.70 -4.89 39.49
N GLY A 233 8.01 -5.65 40.36
CA GLY A 233 7.73 -7.06 40.15
C GLY A 233 6.69 -7.28 39.07
N ALA A 234 6.57 -8.52 38.60
CA ALA A 234 5.59 -8.92 37.59
C ALA A 234 4.16 -8.51 37.98
N GLU A 235 3.78 -8.72 39.24
CA GLU A 235 2.43 -8.39 39.75
C GLU A 235 2.10 -6.90 39.55
N ALA A 236 3.00 -6.01 39.94
CA ALA A 236 2.80 -4.57 39.84
C ALA A 236 2.73 -4.09 38.38
N LEU A 237 3.41 -4.76 37.45
CA LEU A 237 3.35 -4.43 36.02
C LEU A 237 2.08 -4.98 35.36
N ILE A 238 1.63 -6.17 35.74
CA ILE A 238 0.38 -6.77 35.24
C ILE A 238 -0.83 -5.96 35.72
N ALA A 239 -0.77 -5.41 36.93
CA ALA A 239 -1.83 -4.58 37.49
C ALA A 239 -1.97 -3.20 36.79
N LYS A 240 -1.04 -2.82 35.89
CA LYS A 240 -1.14 -1.53 35.20
C LYS A 240 -2.27 -1.52 34.16
N PRO A 241 -2.97 -0.40 33.99
CA PRO A 241 -4.08 -0.30 33.04
C PRO A 241 -3.64 -0.45 31.57
N ASN A 242 -2.35 -0.25 31.28
CA ASN A 242 -1.77 -0.46 29.96
C ASN A 242 -1.11 -1.82 29.78
N PHE A 243 -1.38 -2.79 30.66
CA PHE A 243 -0.93 -4.16 30.47
C PHE A 243 -1.53 -4.75 29.18
N HIS A 244 -0.67 -5.34 28.35
CA HIS A 244 -1.09 -6.01 27.12
C HIS A 244 -1.02 -7.53 27.27
N SER A 245 0.17 -8.05 27.54
CA SER A 245 0.42 -9.49 27.56
C SER A 245 1.61 -9.84 28.46
N ARG A 246 1.79 -11.14 28.73
CA ARG A 246 3.00 -11.67 29.36
C ARG A 246 3.51 -12.90 28.63
N SER A 247 4.83 -13.05 28.61
CA SER A 247 5.52 -14.26 28.16
C SER A 247 6.46 -14.74 29.26
N VAL A 248 6.32 -16.00 29.69
CA VAL A 248 7.20 -16.58 30.73
C VAL A 248 8.26 -17.43 30.03
N PHE A 249 9.53 -17.10 30.24
CA PHE A 249 10.66 -17.81 29.64
C PHE A 249 11.24 -18.87 30.59
N SER A 250 11.23 -18.61 31.89
CA SER A 250 11.67 -19.55 32.92
C SER A 250 11.01 -19.25 34.26
N ALA A 251 11.25 -20.09 35.27
CA ALA A 251 10.73 -19.88 36.64
C ALA A 251 11.08 -18.49 37.22
N ASN A 252 12.21 -17.91 36.81
CA ASN A 252 12.72 -16.64 37.31
C ASN A 252 12.82 -15.57 36.21
N LEU A 253 12.14 -15.73 35.06
CA LEU A 253 12.19 -14.74 33.98
C LEU A 253 10.88 -14.68 33.20
N ALA A 254 10.27 -13.50 33.16
CA ALA A 254 9.13 -13.19 32.32
C ALA A 254 9.31 -11.84 31.60
N ALA A 255 8.77 -11.72 30.40
CA ALA A 255 8.51 -10.45 29.74
C ALA A 255 7.06 -10.01 30.03
N ILE A 256 6.91 -8.77 30.47
CA ILE A 256 5.63 -8.08 30.55
C ILE A 256 5.59 -7.05 29.43
N GLU A 257 4.58 -7.14 28.57
CA GLU A 257 4.33 -6.22 27.47
C GLU A 257 3.28 -5.20 27.90
N LEU A 258 3.60 -3.92 27.74
CA LEU A 258 2.74 -2.80 28.08
C LEU A 258 2.47 -1.94 26.85
N CYS A 259 1.21 -1.61 26.60
CA CYS A 259 0.82 -0.63 25.58
C CYS A 259 1.40 0.75 25.92
N LYS A 260 1.77 1.50 24.89
CA LYS A 260 2.15 2.91 25.04
C LYS A 260 0.92 3.76 25.38
N LEU A 261 0.99 4.55 26.45
CA LEU A 261 -0.08 5.49 26.82
C LEU A 261 -0.11 6.74 25.92
N GLN A 262 1.01 7.06 25.28
CA GLN A 262 1.15 8.19 24.37
C GLN A 262 1.88 7.71 23.12
N ALA A 263 1.33 8.05 21.95
CA ALA A 263 1.95 7.81 20.66
C ALA A 263 2.42 9.14 20.07
N LYS A 264 3.69 9.18 19.64
CA LYS A 264 4.25 10.34 18.94
C LYS A 264 4.25 10.08 17.43
N PHE A 265 3.39 10.78 16.69
CA PHE A 265 3.35 10.72 15.23
C PHE A 265 4.54 11.49 14.64
N ASN A 266 5.63 10.77 14.38
CA ASN A 266 6.87 11.31 13.79
C ASN A 266 7.31 10.53 12.55
N LYS A 267 6.36 9.82 11.92
CA LYS A 267 6.58 9.04 10.70
C LYS A 267 5.85 9.72 9.55
N PRO A 268 6.50 9.90 8.39
CA PRO A 268 5.85 10.49 7.22
C PRO A 268 5.00 9.42 6.52
N ILE A 269 3.92 8.98 7.18
CA ILE A 269 3.04 7.88 6.72
C ILE A 269 2.41 8.16 5.35
N TYR A 270 2.25 9.44 5.02
CA TYR A 270 1.75 9.92 3.75
C TYR A 270 2.63 9.46 2.57
N VAL A 271 3.94 9.31 2.76
CA VAL A 271 4.88 8.84 1.73
C VAL A 271 4.52 7.42 1.32
N GLY A 272 4.29 6.55 2.29
CA GLY A 272 3.98 5.16 1.99
C GLY A 272 2.56 4.94 1.48
N MET A 273 1.59 5.75 1.90
CA MET A 273 0.26 5.79 1.27
C MET A 273 0.37 6.09 -0.23
N CYS A 274 1.13 7.12 -0.58
CA CYS A 274 1.36 7.51 -1.98
C CYS A 274 2.11 6.43 -2.77
N ILE A 275 3.16 5.82 -2.19
CA ILE A 275 3.87 4.68 -2.82
C ILE A 275 2.91 3.53 -3.11
N LEU A 276 2.03 3.19 -2.16
CA LEU A 276 1.05 2.13 -2.33
C LEU A 276 0.08 2.41 -3.47
N ASP A 277 -0.44 3.63 -3.58
CA ASP A 277 -1.40 3.99 -4.63
C ASP A 277 -0.72 4.11 -6.00
N ILE A 278 0.43 4.77 -6.08
CA ILE A 278 1.23 4.85 -7.31
C ILE A 278 1.65 3.45 -7.78
N SER A 279 2.01 2.55 -6.87
CA SER A 279 2.38 1.17 -7.27
C SER A 279 1.22 0.42 -7.94
N LYS A 280 -0.02 0.67 -7.51
CA LYS A 280 -1.20 0.05 -8.14
C LYS A 280 -1.40 0.56 -9.57
N THR A 281 -1.02 1.81 -9.86
CA THR A 281 -1.22 2.33 -11.22
C THR A 281 -0.41 1.57 -12.26
N CYS A 282 0.81 1.15 -11.92
CA CYS A 282 1.64 0.31 -12.78
C CYS A 282 1.03 -1.08 -13.00
N LEU A 283 0.43 -1.68 -11.97
CA LEU A 283 -0.26 -2.98 -12.10
C LEU A 283 -1.51 -2.87 -12.97
N TYR A 284 -2.32 -1.84 -12.74
CA TYR A 284 -3.52 -1.59 -13.53
C TYR A 284 -3.20 -1.26 -14.99
N GLU A 285 -2.15 -0.48 -15.24
CA GLU A 285 -1.67 -0.17 -16.59
C GLU A 285 -1.23 -1.45 -17.31
N PHE A 286 -0.41 -2.28 -16.67
CA PHE A 286 0.01 -3.56 -17.25
C PHE A 286 -1.19 -4.47 -17.59
N HIS A 287 -2.17 -4.57 -16.70
CA HIS A 287 -3.32 -5.43 -16.94
C HIS A 287 -4.30 -4.83 -17.97
N HIS A 288 -4.86 -3.65 -17.68
CA HIS A 288 -5.96 -3.06 -18.44
C HIS A 288 -5.51 -2.37 -19.73
N GLU A 289 -4.28 -1.85 -19.79
CA GLU A 289 -3.78 -1.11 -20.97
C GLU A 289 -2.90 -1.99 -21.88
N TYR A 290 -2.33 -3.09 -21.37
CA TYR A 290 -1.47 -4.00 -22.16
C TYR A 290 -2.02 -5.42 -22.31
N MET A 291 -2.26 -6.14 -21.21
CA MET A 291 -2.67 -7.56 -21.27
C MET A 291 -4.08 -7.76 -21.82
N VAL A 292 -5.06 -7.00 -21.34
CA VAL A 292 -6.46 -7.10 -21.78
C VAL A 292 -6.61 -6.75 -23.27
N PRO A 293 -6.03 -5.66 -23.81
CA PRO A 293 -6.10 -5.40 -25.25
C PRO A 293 -5.44 -6.49 -26.12
N LEU A 294 -4.34 -7.08 -25.64
CA LEU A 294 -3.59 -8.10 -26.36
C LEU A 294 -4.32 -9.45 -26.44
N TYR A 295 -4.94 -9.88 -25.33
CA TYR A 295 -5.53 -11.22 -25.19
C TYR A 295 -7.07 -11.23 -25.12
N ARG A 296 -7.69 -10.07 -24.88
CA ARG A 296 -9.14 -9.87 -24.76
C ARG A 296 -9.78 -10.81 -23.74
N ASP A 297 -10.86 -11.47 -24.13
CA ASP A 297 -11.63 -12.46 -23.39
C ASP A 297 -10.85 -13.74 -23.02
N LYS A 298 -9.61 -13.88 -23.51
CA LYS A 298 -8.73 -15.03 -23.22
C LYS A 298 -7.75 -14.76 -22.08
N CYS A 299 -7.68 -13.54 -21.56
CA CYS A 299 -6.88 -13.21 -20.39
C CYS A 299 -7.72 -13.40 -19.13
N ASN A 300 -7.28 -14.29 -18.23
CA ASN A 300 -7.87 -14.40 -16.90
C ASN A 300 -6.78 -14.31 -15.83
N ILE A 301 -7.03 -13.56 -14.76
CA ILE A 301 -6.16 -13.53 -13.57
C ILE A 301 -6.50 -14.67 -12.62
N MET A 302 -5.46 -15.40 -12.21
CA MET A 302 -5.52 -16.42 -11.15
C MET A 302 -5.05 -15.87 -9.81
#